data_AF-A0A4D6GVQ2-F1
#
_entry.id   AF-A0A4D6GVQ2-F1
#
_cell.length_a   1.000
_cell.length_b   1.000
_cell.length_c   1.000
_cell.angle_alpha   90.00
_cell.angle_beta   90.00
_cell.angle_gamma   90.00
#
_symmetry.space_group_name_H-M   'P 1'
#
loop_
_entity.id
_entity.type
_entity.pdbx_description
1 polymer ?
#
loop_
_entity_poly.entity_id
_entity_poly.type
_entity_poly.pdbx_seq_one_letter_code
_entity_poly.pdbx_strand_id
1 'polypeptide(L)'
;MTAWIDPNETRSNWGQDQDDTLPDRARPTIERAAETGLPFQYREQRYFDGTLSDVRLDGIEYTSGEYVVNGGVMGDHALKLHARGLIWVTEEPAQCRRFKLQVVRDSPPADTVPYGDYDVWQRYQFGSVTVDPIEGPTFEPDDNDIQTERTTAPFGALLKPVRLHVSELELIRNPSFAQYRLEEREEWEEYGAVFRWKGNAFQQRVE
;
A
#
# COMPACT_ATOMS: atom_id res chain seq x y z
N MET A 1 -11.63 -33.39 10.50
CA MET A 1 -10.86 -34.00 9.39
C MET A 1 -11.51 -33.54 8.10
N THR A 2 -10.87 -32.64 7.37
CA THR A 2 -11.40 -31.97 6.19
C THR A 2 -11.39 -32.95 5.02
N ALA A 3 -12.57 -33.30 4.51
CA ALA A 3 -12.69 -34.14 3.32
C ALA A 3 -12.20 -33.34 2.10
N TRP A 4 -11.23 -33.91 1.38
CA TRP A 4 -10.80 -33.39 0.09
C TRP A 4 -11.95 -33.57 -0.92
N ILE A 5 -12.20 -32.54 -1.73
CA ILE A 5 -13.24 -32.56 -2.77
C ILE A 5 -12.71 -33.40 -3.95
N ASP A 6 -13.40 -34.51 -4.25
CA ASP A 6 -13.11 -35.38 -5.39
C ASP A 6 -13.68 -34.75 -6.69
N PRO A 7 -12.84 -34.46 -7.70
CA PRO A 7 -13.29 -33.89 -8.98
C PRO A 7 -14.26 -34.79 -9.79
N ASN A 8 -14.42 -36.06 -9.42
CA ASN A 8 -15.30 -37.02 -10.10
C ASN A 8 -16.64 -37.26 -9.40
N GLU A 9 -16.96 -36.58 -8.28
CA GLU A 9 -18.31 -36.63 -7.71
C GLU A 9 -19.31 -35.86 -8.60
N THR A 10 -20.01 -36.63 -9.44
CA THR A 10 -21.04 -36.15 -10.35
C THR A 10 -22.29 -35.67 -9.60
N ARG A 11 -22.40 -34.34 -9.49
CA ARG A 11 -23.63 -33.51 -9.56
C ARG A 11 -24.93 -34.16 -9.06
N SER A 12 -25.30 -33.90 -7.80
CA SER A 12 -26.72 -33.88 -7.40
C SER A 12 -27.11 -32.83 -6.35
N ASN A 13 -26.16 -32.15 -5.70
CA ASN A 13 -26.48 -31.21 -4.60
C ASN A 13 -26.13 -29.74 -4.89
N TRP A 14 -25.90 -29.37 -6.15
CA TRP A 14 -25.81 -27.96 -6.52
C TRP A 14 -27.22 -27.36 -6.60
N GLY A 15 -27.76 -26.93 -5.47
CA GLY A 15 -29.02 -26.16 -5.41
C GLY A 15 -30.05 -26.60 -4.38
N GLN A 16 -29.66 -27.11 -3.22
CA GLN A 16 -30.59 -27.23 -2.08
C GLN A 16 -30.03 -26.53 -0.83
N ASP A 17 -30.53 -25.31 -0.65
CA ASP A 17 -30.80 -24.56 0.58
C ASP A 17 -29.79 -24.71 1.74
N GLN A 18 -28.76 -23.88 1.70
CA GLN A 18 -28.52 -22.99 2.85
C GLN A 18 -29.10 -21.63 2.46
N ASP A 19 -29.57 -20.88 3.45
CA ASP A 19 -30.11 -19.52 3.31
C ASP A 19 -29.11 -18.64 2.53
N ASP A 20 -29.19 -18.69 1.19
CA ASP A 20 -28.32 -17.98 0.25
C ASP A 20 -28.81 -16.52 0.18
N THR A 21 -28.84 -15.85 1.34
CA THR A 21 -28.68 -14.41 1.31
C THR A 21 -27.34 -14.16 0.66
N LEU A 22 -27.36 -13.77 -0.62
CA LEU A 22 -26.19 -13.22 -1.29
C LEU A 22 -25.53 -12.27 -0.30
N PRO A 23 -24.21 -12.40 -0.06
CA PRO A 23 -23.53 -11.49 0.86
C PRO A 23 -23.84 -10.07 0.43
N ASP A 24 -24.14 -9.21 1.41
CA ASP A 24 -24.46 -7.80 1.14
C ASP A 24 -23.47 -7.24 0.14
N ARG A 25 -23.99 -6.60 -0.91
CA ARG A 25 -23.16 -5.99 -1.94
C ARG A 25 -22.14 -5.10 -1.24
N ALA A 26 -20.85 -5.40 -1.44
CA ALA A 26 -19.78 -4.62 -0.84
C ALA A 26 -20.02 -3.14 -1.15
N ARG A 27 -20.10 -2.33 -0.09
CA ARG A 27 -20.36 -0.90 -0.24
C ARG A 27 -19.31 -0.27 -1.17
N PRO A 28 -19.71 0.61 -2.09
CA PRO A 28 -18.79 1.27 -3.01
C PRO A 28 -17.60 1.90 -2.28
N THR A 29 -16.40 1.83 -2.87
CA THR A 29 -15.17 2.41 -2.32
C THR A 29 -15.36 3.87 -1.88
N ILE A 30 -16.03 4.66 -2.71
CA ILE A 30 -16.23 6.11 -2.47
C ILE A 30 -17.14 6.37 -1.30
N GLU A 31 -18.21 5.61 -1.14
CA GLU A 31 -19.11 5.74 0.01
C GLU A 31 -18.37 5.42 1.30
N ARG A 32 -17.59 4.33 1.32
CA ARG A 32 -16.76 3.97 2.48
C ARG A 32 -15.71 5.05 2.81
N ALA A 33 -15.07 5.62 1.79
CA ALA A 33 -14.09 6.68 1.98
C ALA A 33 -14.73 7.96 2.52
N ALA A 34 -15.90 8.36 1.99
CA ALA A 34 -16.62 9.57 2.39
C ALA A 34 -17.19 9.50 3.81
N GLU A 35 -17.55 8.32 4.30
CA GLU A 35 -18.00 8.10 5.68
C GLU A 35 -16.85 8.11 6.71
N THR A 36 -15.59 8.13 6.25
CA THR A 36 -14.44 8.07 7.14
C THR A 36 -14.26 9.38 7.87
N GLY A 37 -14.40 9.36 9.20
CA GLY A 37 -14.12 10.50 10.04
C GLY A 37 -12.62 10.83 10.12
N LEU A 38 -12.32 12.13 10.24
CA LEU A 38 -10.99 12.63 10.55
C LEU A 38 -10.86 12.93 12.05
N PRO A 39 -9.67 12.75 12.66
CA PRO A 39 -8.45 12.22 12.06
C PRO A 39 -8.53 10.71 11.79
N PHE A 40 -7.82 10.28 10.75
CA PHE A 40 -7.72 8.88 10.34
C PHE A 40 -6.27 8.40 10.42
N GLN A 41 -6.06 7.17 10.90
CA GLN A 41 -4.75 6.54 10.93
C GLN A 41 -4.86 5.02 10.74
N TYR A 42 -3.87 4.45 10.06
CA TYR A 42 -3.64 3.02 10.02
C TYR A 42 -2.17 2.67 10.10
N ARG A 43 -1.91 1.43 10.51
CA ARG A 43 -0.65 0.71 10.39
C ARG A 43 -0.88 -0.56 9.56
N GLU A 44 0.07 -0.88 8.70
CA GLU A 44 0.02 -2.08 7.88
C GLU A 44 1.44 -2.61 7.64
N GLN A 45 1.62 -3.92 7.76
CA GLN A 45 2.87 -4.59 7.41
C GLN A 45 2.64 -5.39 6.12
N ARG A 46 3.62 -5.35 5.23
CA ARG A 46 3.62 -6.06 3.96
C ARG A 46 4.91 -6.84 3.82
N TYR A 47 4.77 -8.05 3.29
CA TYR A 47 5.87 -8.91 2.90
C TYR A 47 5.65 -9.35 1.45
N PHE A 48 6.69 -9.25 0.65
CA PHE A 48 6.74 -9.64 -0.74
C PHE A 48 7.94 -10.54 -0.94
N ASP A 49 7.68 -11.72 -1.51
CA ASP A 49 8.70 -12.69 -1.91
C ASP A 49 8.59 -12.88 -3.42
N GLY A 50 9.55 -12.30 -4.16
CA GLY A 50 9.62 -12.34 -5.63
C GLY A 50 8.45 -11.65 -6.36
N THR A 51 7.58 -10.96 -5.64
CA THR A 51 6.31 -10.41 -6.14
C THR A 51 6.22 -8.89 -5.98
N LEU A 52 7.24 -8.25 -5.41
CA LEU A 52 7.33 -6.80 -5.41
C LEU A 52 7.59 -6.34 -6.84
N SER A 53 6.72 -5.47 -7.34
CA SER A 53 6.78 -4.97 -8.71
C SER A 53 6.87 -3.45 -8.74
N ASP A 54 7.44 -2.93 -9.83
CA ASP A 54 7.56 -1.50 -10.11
C ASP A 54 8.30 -0.70 -9.01
N VAL A 55 9.29 -1.34 -8.37
CA VAL A 55 10.23 -0.70 -7.43
C VAL A 55 11.62 -0.69 -8.05
N ARG A 56 11.89 0.34 -8.86
CA ARG A 56 13.21 0.58 -9.45
C ARG A 56 13.87 1.80 -8.80
N LEU A 57 15.02 1.60 -8.16
CA LEU A 57 15.81 2.67 -7.53
C LEU A 57 17.25 2.53 -7.99
N ASP A 58 17.86 3.63 -8.41
CA ASP A 58 19.28 3.68 -8.84
C ASP A 58 19.61 2.64 -9.94
N GLY A 59 18.63 2.36 -10.82
CA GLY A 59 18.72 1.37 -11.90
C GLY A 59 18.41 -0.07 -11.49
N ILE A 60 18.40 -0.37 -10.19
CA ILE A 60 18.15 -1.70 -9.62
C ILE A 60 16.66 -1.91 -9.42
N GLU A 61 16.17 -3.07 -9.85
CA GLU A 61 14.78 -3.49 -9.70
C GLU A 61 14.66 -4.45 -8.51
N TYR A 62 13.97 -4.00 -7.46
CA TYR A 62 13.79 -4.77 -6.23
C TYR A 62 12.53 -5.63 -6.35
N THR A 63 12.69 -6.95 -6.14
CA THR A 63 11.65 -7.96 -6.38
C THR A 63 11.05 -8.51 -5.08
N SER A 64 11.67 -8.22 -3.95
CA SER A 64 11.19 -8.61 -2.63
C SER A 64 11.29 -7.47 -1.64
N GLY A 65 10.51 -7.54 -0.57
CA GLY A 65 10.54 -6.51 0.45
C GLY A 65 9.67 -6.83 1.65
N GLU A 66 10.10 -6.36 2.80
CA GLU A 66 9.31 -6.31 4.01
C GLU A 66 9.26 -4.89 4.51
N TYR A 67 8.06 -4.32 4.65
CA TYR A 67 7.92 -2.97 5.16
C TYR A 67 6.66 -2.77 5.98
N VAL A 68 6.77 -1.82 6.91
CA VAL A 68 5.68 -1.32 7.72
C VAL A 68 5.34 0.09 7.26
N VAL A 69 4.07 0.32 6.97
CA VAL A 69 3.49 1.61 6.62
C VAL A 69 2.62 2.10 7.76
N ASN A 70 2.75 3.38 8.09
CA ASN A 70 1.83 4.11 8.94
C ASN A 70 1.32 5.30 8.13
N GLY A 71 0.03 5.28 7.78
CA GLY A 71 -0.60 6.34 7.00
C GLY A 71 -1.67 7.03 7.82
N GLY A 72 -1.88 8.32 7.59
CA GLY A 72 -2.97 9.04 8.21
C GLY A 72 -3.32 10.35 7.50
N VAL A 73 -4.55 10.79 7.78
CA VAL A 73 -5.07 12.10 7.42
C VAL A 73 -5.44 12.81 8.71
N MET A 74 -4.82 13.95 8.96
CA MET A 74 -5.01 14.75 10.16
C MET A 74 -6.36 15.50 10.11
N GLY A 75 -6.79 16.07 11.24
CA GLY A 75 -8.08 16.80 11.32
C GLY A 75 -8.15 18.05 10.43
N ASP A 76 -7.02 18.63 10.08
CA ASP A 76 -6.86 19.73 9.12
C ASP A 76 -6.70 19.25 7.67
N HIS A 77 -6.87 17.95 7.43
CA HIS A 77 -6.64 17.27 6.15
C HIS A 77 -5.18 17.24 5.68
N ALA A 78 -4.18 17.45 6.55
CA ALA A 78 -2.80 17.13 6.19
C ALA A 78 -2.63 15.61 6.04
N LEU A 79 -1.99 15.17 4.95
CA LEU A 79 -1.69 13.76 4.69
C LEU A 79 -0.27 13.47 5.16
N LYS A 80 -0.10 12.40 5.93
CA LYS A 80 1.21 11.89 6.32
C LYS A 80 1.28 10.39 6.16
N LEU A 81 2.27 9.94 5.40
CA LEU A 81 2.62 8.54 5.24
C LEU A 81 4.05 8.34 5.71
N HIS A 82 4.29 7.31 6.51
CA HIS A 82 5.62 6.86 6.89
C HIS A 82 5.78 5.39 6.58
N ALA A 83 6.75 5.04 5.74
CA ALA A 83 7.11 3.65 5.45
C ALA A 83 8.54 3.37 5.93
N ARG A 84 8.78 2.17 6.45
CA ARG A 84 10.14 1.71 6.80
C ARG A 84 10.24 0.22 6.57
N GLY A 85 11.41 -0.25 6.19
CA GLY A 85 11.58 -1.67 5.91
C GLY A 85 12.88 -2.00 5.20
N LEU A 86 12.87 -3.16 4.58
CA LEU A 86 13.91 -3.73 3.75
C LEU A 86 13.31 -4.00 2.36
N ILE A 87 14.08 -3.74 1.31
CA ILE A 87 13.81 -4.22 -0.04
C ILE A 87 15.08 -4.91 -0.55
N TRP A 88 14.92 -5.98 -1.33
CA TRP A 88 16.04 -6.72 -1.89
C TRP A 88 15.70 -7.34 -3.24
N VAL A 89 16.74 -7.73 -3.96
CA VAL A 89 16.62 -8.55 -5.16
C VAL A 89 16.62 -10.01 -4.73
N THR A 90 15.57 -10.76 -5.11
CA THR A 90 15.39 -12.17 -4.70
C THR A 90 16.59 -13.04 -5.11
N GLU A 91 17.04 -12.87 -6.36
CA GLU A 91 18.14 -13.64 -6.94
C GLU A 91 19.52 -13.13 -6.49
N GLU A 92 19.59 -11.93 -5.90
CA GLU A 92 20.84 -11.31 -5.47
C GLU A 92 20.66 -10.61 -4.10
N PRO A 93 20.58 -11.37 -2.98
CA PRO A 93 20.30 -10.80 -1.66
C PRO A 93 21.37 -9.83 -1.13
N ALA A 94 22.56 -9.81 -1.75
CA ALA A 94 23.59 -8.81 -1.52
C ALA A 94 23.19 -7.41 -2.02
N GLN A 95 22.20 -7.30 -2.91
CA GLN A 95 21.57 -6.05 -3.31
C GLN A 95 20.34 -5.80 -2.42
N CYS A 96 20.59 -5.35 -1.20
CA CYS A 96 19.54 -4.97 -0.25
C CYS A 96 19.64 -3.48 0.13
N ARG A 97 18.48 -2.89 0.42
CA ARG A 97 18.36 -1.53 0.93
C ARG A 97 17.42 -1.50 2.12
N ARG A 98 17.95 -1.05 3.27
CA ARG A 98 17.15 -0.65 4.43
C ARG A 98 16.73 0.79 4.29
N PHE A 99 15.45 1.08 4.48
CA PHE A 99 14.92 2.42 4.25
C PHE A 99 13.97 2.92 5.34
N LYS A 100 13.87 4.24 5.42
CA LYS A 100 12.80 5.01 6.04
C LYS A 100 12.36 6.06 5.03
N LEU A 101 11.04 6.19 4.87
CA LEU A 101 10.40 7.08 3.92
C LEU A 101 9.30 7.83 4.66
N GLN A 102 9.20 9.13 4.43
CA GLN A 102 8.06 9.94 4.82
C GLN A 102 7.55 10.67 3.59
N VAL A 103 6.24 10.59 3.35
CA VAL A 103 5.55 11.34 2.30
C VAL A 103 4.52 12.23 3.00
N VAL A 104 4.57 13.53 2.72
CA VAL A 104 3.69 14.53 3.34
C VAL A 104 3.01 15.34 2.26
N ARG A 105 1.76 15.74 2.55
CA ARG A 105 1.07 16.77 1.78
C ARG A 105 0.26 17.66 2.72
N ASP A 106 0.60 18.94 2.73
CA ASP A 106 0.05 19.91 3.67
C ASP A 106 -1.42 20.26 3.40
N SER A 107 -2.12 20.70 4.45
CA SER A 107 -3.45 21.30 4.40
C SER A 107 -3.46 22.69 3.76
N PRO A 108 -4.60 23.19 3.27
CA PRO A 108 -5.86 22.47 3.05
C PRO A 108 -5.73 21.50 1.86
N PRO A 109 -6.66 20.55 1.65
CA PRO A 109 -6.77 19.89 0.35
C PRO A 109 -6.89 21.01 -0.68
N ALA A 110 -6.04 21.02 -1.71
CA ALA A 110 -6.18 22.03 -2.74
C ALA A 110 -7.60 21.94 -3.30
N ASP A 111 -8.35 23.05 -3.24
CA ASP A 111 -9.73 23.15 -3.76
C ASP A 111 -9.83 22.82 -5.26
N THR A 112 -8.68 22.66 -5.93
CA THR A 112 -8.54 22.53 -7.38
C THR A 112 -7.84 21.26 -7.86
N VAL A 113 -7.02 20.57 -7.04
CA VAL A 113 -6.21 19.43 -7.51
C VAL A 113 -5.96 18.38 -6.41
N PRO A 114 -6.60 17.20 -6.41
CA PRO A 114 -6.08 16.04 -5.67
C PRO A 114 -4.92 15.42 -6.47
N TYR A 115 -4.09 14.61 -5.82
CA TYR A 115 -2.89 14.02 -6.43
C TYR A 115 -1.93 15.04 -7.07
N GLY A 116 -1.55 16.05 -6.27
CA GLY A 116 -0.53 17.04 -6.62
C GLY A 116 0.88 16.55 -6.33
N ASP A 117 1.69 17.48 -5.82
CA ASP A 117 3.05 17.19 -5.37
C ASP A 117 3.07 16.79 -3.89
N TYR A 118 4.03 15.94 -3.56
CA TYR A 118 4.28 15.44 -2.22
C TYR A 118 5.71 15.74 -1.81
N ASP A 119 5.88 16.16 -0.57
CA ASP A 119 7.20 16.27 0.03
C ASP A 119 7.64 14.90 0.53
N VAL A 120 8.72 14.42 -0.05
CA VAL A 120 9.29 13.10 0.19
C VAL A 120 10.61 13.27 0.93
N TRP A 121 10.68 12.72 2.14
CA TRP A 121 11.94 12.53 2.85
C TRP A 121 12.28 11.06 2.85
N GLN A 122 13.50 10.71 2.50
CA GLN A 122 13.97 9.34 2.61
C GLN A 122 15.34 9.27 3.28
N ARG A 123 15.56 8.16 3.98
CA ARG A 123 16.86 7.78 4.53
C ARG A 123 17.07 6.30 4.27
N TYR A 124 18.22 5.93 3.75
CA TYR A 124 18.49 4.55 3.40
C TYR A 124 19.95 4.16 3.61
N GLN A 125 20.17 2.86 3.68
CA GLN A 125 21.48 2.23 3.83
C GLN A 125 21.50 0.94 3.02
N PHE A 126 22.60 0.73 2.30
CA PHE A 126 22.84 -0.50 1.56
C PHE A 126 23.41 -1.60 2.47
N GLY A 127 23.27 -2.83 2.04
CA GLY A 127 23.71 -4.00 2.78
C GLY A 127 23.29 -5.28 2.10
N SER A 128 23.42 -6.38 2.83
CA SER A 128 22.92 -7.69 2.42
C SER A 128 21.77 -8.13 3.33
N VAL A 129 20.95 -9.05 2.81
CA VAL A 129 19.86 -9.67 3.57
C VAL A 129 20.00 -11.19 3.57
N THR A 130 19.77 -11.79 4.72
CA THR A 130 19.51 -13.23 4.86
C THR A 130 18.06 -13.42 5.22
N VAL A 131 17.32 -14.23 4.47
CA VAL A 131 15.89 -14.48 4.70
C VAL A 131 15.72 -15.84 5.35
N ASP A 132 15.30 -15.85 6.62
CA ASP A 132 14.92 -17.08 7.31
C ASP A 132 13.40 -17.31 7.18
N PRO A 133 12.93 -18.54 6.90
CA PRO A 133 11.49 -18.83 6.76
C PRO A 133 10.66 -18.61 8.02
N ILE A 134 11.28 -18.57 9.20
CA ILE A 134 10.62 -18.45 10.50
C ILE A 134 10.86 -17.06 11.10
N GLU A 135 12.11 -16.59 11.09
CA GLU A 135 12.50 -15.33 11.73
C GLU A 135 12.36 -14.11 10.79
N GLY A 136 12.25 -14.34 9.48
CA GLY A 136 12.15 -13.28 8.48
C GLY A 136 13.51 -12.73 8.03
N PRO A 137 13.53 -11.57 7.36
CA PRO A 137 14.74 -11.00 6.80
C PRO A 137 15.63 -10.35 7.89
N THR A 138 16.89 -10.76 7.93
CA THR A 138 17.95 -10.14 8.74
C THR A 138 18.85 -9.31 7.83
N PHE A 139 19.08 -8.05 8.22
CA PHE A 139 19.87 -7.10 7.44
C PHE A 139 21.26 -6.88 8.04
N GLU A 140 22.28 -7.03 7.20
CA GLU A 140 23.67 -6.71 7.52
C GLU A 140 24.08 -5.47 6.71
N PRO A 141 24.38 -4.33 7.36
CA PRO A 141 24.78 -3.13 6.66
C PRO A 141 26.14 -3.32 5.99
N ASP A 142 26.25 -2.86 4.74
CA ASP A 142 27.56 -2.49 4.19
C ASP A 142 28.06 -1.26 4.95
N ASP A 143 29.35 -0.92 4.80
CA ASP A 143 30.03 0.24 5.40
C ASP A 143 29.07 1.37 5.82
N ASN A 144 29.27 1.96 7.02
CA ASN A 144 28.36 2.89 7.74
C ASN A 144 27.92 4.19 7.02
N ASP A 145 27.84 4.21 5.70
CA ASP A 145 27.34 5.26 4.86
C ASP A 145 25.81 5.23 4.78
N ILE A 146 25.19 6.18 5.45
CA ILE A 146 23.74 6.33 5.49
C ILE A 146 23.36 7.55 4.68
N GLN A 147 22.59 7.33 3.61
CA GLN A 147 22.14 8.37 2.71
C GLN A 147 20.82 8.98 3.21
N THR A 148 20.66 10.30 3.04
CA THR A 148 19.44 11.03 3.41
C THR A 148 19.11 12.06 2.34
N GLU A 149 17.86 12.05 1.88
CA GLU A 149 17.40 12.89 0.77
C GLU A 149 16.05 13.53 1.08
N ARG A 150 15.83 14.70 0.48
CA ARG A 150 14.54 15.41 0.45
C ARG A 150 14.24 15.81 -0.97
N THR A 151 13.08 15.43 -1.46
CA THR A 151 12.60 15.75 -2.80
C THR A 151 11.13 16.12 -2.74
N THR A 152 10.67 16.81 -3.77
CA THR A 152 9.24 17.01 -4.03
C THR A 152 8.91 16.23 -5.29
N ALA A 153 7.89 15.39 -5.25
CA ALA A 153 7.55 14.49 -6.34
C ALA A 153 6.04 14.49 -6.62
N PRO A 154 5.62 14.51 -7.90
CA PRO A 154 4.22 14.33 -8.25
C PRO A 154 3.79 12.88 -7.97
N PHE A 155 2.49 12.65 -7.81
CA PHE A 155 1.92 11.31 -7.55
C PHE A 155 2.52 10.20 -8.44
N GLY A 156 2.59 10.40 -9.76
CA GLY A 156 3.07 9.41 -10.72
C GLY A 156 4.56 9.07 -10.60
N ALA A 157 5.36 9.92 -9.94
CA ALA A 157 6.78 9.69 -9.68
C ALA A 157 7.03 8.93 -8.36
N LEU A 158 6.00 8.71 -7.54
CA LEU A 158 6.11 7.88 -6.35
C LEU A 158 6.17 6.39 -6.73
N LEU A 159 6.89 5.61 -5.93
CA LEU A 159 6.92 4.16 -6.08
C LEU A 159 5.49 3.58 -6.03
N LYS A 160 5.20 2.59 -6.86
CA LYS A 160 3.83 2.02 -6.98
C LYS A 160 3.24 1.55 -5.64
N PRO A 161 3.98 0.84 -4.76
CA PRO A 161 3.45 0.48 -3.44
C PRO A 161 3.07 1.71 -2.61
N VAL A 162 3.83 2.80 -2.73
CA VAL A 162 3.58 4.08 -2.04
C VAL A 162 2.34 4.77 -2.64
N ARG A 163 2.19 4.76 -3.96
CA ARG A 163 1.01 5.31 -4.66
C ARG A 163 -0.29 4.68 -4.16
N LEU A 164 -0.32 3.36 -3.97
CA LEU A 164 -1.50 2.68 -3.42
C LEU A 164 -1.89 3.21 -2.03
N HIS A 165 -0.90 3.37 -1.14
CA HIS A 165 -1.14 3.89 0.20
C HIS A 165 -1.53 5.38 0.19
N VAL A 166 -0.92 6.19 -0.67
CA VAL A 166 -1.30 7.59 -0.88
C VAL A 166 -2.72 7.70 -1.41
N SER A 167 -3.13 6.82 -2.32
CA SER A 167 -4.50 6.80 -2.83
C SER A 167 -5.55 6.47 -1.78
N GLU A 168 -5.27 5.54 -0.86
CA GLU A 168 -6.17 5.29 0.28
C GLU A 168 -6.39 6.59 1.09
N LEU A 169 -5.33 7.35 1.33
CA LEU A 169 -5.37 8.59 2.11
C LEU A 169 -6.01 9.76 1.34
N GLU A 170 -5.72 9.93 0.05
CA GLU A 170 -6.33 10.97 -0.79
C GLU A 170 -7.84 10.74 -0.97
N LEU A 171 -8.29 9.48 -1.08
CA LEU A 171 -9.71 9.13 -1.10
C LEU A 171 -10.42 9.51 0.19
N ILE A 172 -9.76 9.43 1.35
CA ILE A 172 -10.32 9.93 2.63
C ILE A 172 -10.29 11.46 2.67
N ARG A 173 -9.21 12.05 2.18
CA ARG A 173 -8.94 13.47 2.24
C ARG A 173 -9.92 14.30 1.41
N ASN A 174 -10.24 13.84 0.20
CA ASN A 174 -11.21 14.45 -0.72
C ASN A 174 -11.77 13.41 -1.71
N PRO A 175 -12.76 12.59 -1.30
CA PRO A 175 -13.20 11.41 -2.05
C PRO A 175 -13.62 11.69 -3.50
N SER A 176 -14.50 12.67 -3.70
CA SER A 176 -15.09 12.95 -5.02
C SER A 176 -14.07 13.45 -6.03
N PHE A 177 -13.19 14.37 -5.61
CA PHE A 177 -12.13 14.85 -6.49
C PHE A 177 -11.07 13.76 -6.74
N ALA A 178 -10.70 12.99 -5.72
CA ALA A 178 -9.73 11.91 -5.87
C ALA A 178 -10.21 10.86 -6.88
N GLN A 179 -11.49 10.47 -6.83
CA GLN A 179 -12.11 9.61 -7.84
C GLN A 179 -11.96 10.20 -9.24
N TYR A 180 -12.41 11.44 -9.43
CA TYR A 180 -12.38 12.13 -10.72
C TYR A 180 -10.98 12.14 -11.33
N ARG A 181 -9.94 12.45 -10.54
CA ARG A 181 -8.55 12.47 -11.03
C ARG A 181 -8.01 11.10 -11.39
N LEU A 182 -8.34 10.06 -10.62
CA LEU A 182 -7.94 8.71 -10.95
C LEU A 182 -8.64 8.22 -12.22
N GLU A 183 -9.91 8.56 -12.42
CA GLU A 183 -10.64 8.25 -13.66
C GLU A 183 -10.06 9.01 -14.87
N GLU A 184 -9.76 10.30 -14.73
CA GLU A 184 -9.14 11.13 -15.79
C GLU A 184 -7.77 10.58 -16.23
N ARG A 185 -7.02 9.96 -15.32
CA ARG A 185 -5.72 9.35 -15.59
C ARG A 185 -5.78 7.87 -15.99
N GLU A 186 -6.98 7.29 -16.09
CA GLU A 186 -7.19 5.84 -16.31
C GLU A 186 -6.55 4.97 -15.20
N GLU A 187 -6.35 5.54 -14.01
CA GLU A 187 -5.67 4.95 -12.86
C GLU A 187 -6.66 4.42 -11.80
N TRP A 188 -7.98 4.55 -12.02
CA TRP A 188 -9.02 4.16 -11.08
C TRP A 188 -8.99 2.66 -10.73
N GLU A 189 -8.85 1.77 -11.70
CA GLU A 189 -8.86 0.33 -11.41
C GLU A 189 -7.67 -0.09 -10.54
N GLU A 190 -6.51 0.53 -10.74
CA GLU A 190 -5.28 0.21 -10.02
C GLU A 190 -5.27 0.78 -8.59
N TYR A 191 -5.74 2.03 -8.42
CA TYR A 191 -5.55 2.76 -7.16
C TYR A 191 -6.85 3.13 -6.43
N GLY A 192 -8.02 2.91 -7.01
CA GLY A 192 -9.32 3.19 -6.39
C GLY A 192 -10.18 1.94 -6.24
N ALA A 193 -10.46 1.25 -7.34
CA ALA A 193 -11.32 0.07 -7.37
C ALA A 193 -10.75 -1.09 -6.53
N VAL A 194 -9.42 -1.18 -6.39
CA VAL A 194 -8.73 -2.19 -5.57
C VAL A 194 -9.24 -2.24 -4.12
N PHE A 195 -9.68 -1.12 -3.56
CA PHE A 195 -10.19 -1.06 -2.19
C PHE A 195 -11.55 -1.77 -1.99
N ARG A 196 -12.24 -2.14 -3.08
CA ARG A 196 -13.43 -3.01 -3.00
C ARG A 196 -13.08 -4.38 -2.40
N TRP A 197 -11.84 -4.84 -2.59
CA TRP A 197 -11.35 -6.12 -2.08
C TRP A 197 -10.63 -6.00 -0.73
N LYS A 198 -10.26 -4.78 -0.32
CA LYS A 198 -9.62 -4.50 0.96
C LYS A 198 -10.70 -4.15 2.00
N GLY A 199 -11.26 -5.17 2.65
CA GLY A 199 -12.37 -5.02 3.60
C GLY A 199 -12.07 -4.08 4.77
N ASN A 200 -10.81 -4.04 5.22
CA ASN A 200 -10.36 -3.14 6.28
C ASN A 200 -9.96 -1.74 5.78
N ALA A 201 -9.97 -1.45 4.47
CA ALA A 201 -9.73 -0.11 3.94
C ALA A 201 -10.68 0.91 4.58
N PHE A 202 -10.19 2.12 4.85
CA PHE A 202 -10.97 3.20 5.46
C PHE A 202 -11.43 2.96 6.90
N GLN A 203 -10.90 1.92 7.57
CA GLN A 203 -11.08 1.68 9.00
C GLN A 203 -9.81 2.07 9.76
N GLN A 204 -9.94 2.57 10.98
CA GLN A 204 -8.77 2.79 11.83
C GLN A 204 -8.11 1.44 12.14
N ARG A 205 -6.79 1.35 11.94
CA ARG A 205 -6.00 0.12 12.16
C ARG A 205 -4.76 0.48 12.98
N VAL A 206 -4.96 0.88 14.22
CA VAL A 206 -3.88 1.28 15.12
C VAL A 206 -3.69 0.17 16.14
N GLU A 207 -2.89 -0.83 15.78
CA GLU A 207 -2.38 -1.86 16.70
C GLU A 207 -0.86 -1.72 16.86
#